data_AF-A0A0Q8D4S3-F1
#
_entry.id   AF-A0A0Q8D4S3-F1
#
_cell.length_a   1.000
_cell.length_b   1.000
_cell.length_c   1.000
_cell.angle_alpha   90.00
_cell.angle_beta   90.00
_cell.angle_gamma   90.00
#
_symmetry.space_group_name_H-M   'P 1'
#
loop_
_entity.id
_entity.type
_entity.pdbx_description
1 polymer ?
#
loop_
_entity_poly.entity_id
_entity_poly.type
_entity_poly.pdbx_seq_one_letter_code
_entity_poly.pdbx_strand_id
1 'polypeptide(L)'
;MNMSHTPPPPDDREQREAQEWLAQERALRDERAGLPMDAGDARVAQYRLLVRALRAPAMEPLPADFAAQVARRVEASATLGDRLEQWLLNGLILVMAAVALYVVASYGGAWWDAIAAPLARMPSGLGAWLPVLGLCAGGTWLWDRMSDFGGRDRHARTA
;
A
#
# COMPACT_ATOMS: atom_id res chain seq x y z
N MET A 1 -39.74 -2.10 -12.43
CA MET A 1 -39.16 -1.27 -13.53
C MET A 1 -37.81 -1.86 -13.86
N ASN A 2 -37.69 -2.50 -15.03
CA ASN A 2 -36.51 -3.24 -15.46
C ASN A 2 -35.60 -2.29 -16.25
N MET A 3 -34.43 -1.94 -15.71
CA MET A 3 -33.43 -1.14 -16.44
C MET A 3 -32.61 -2.06 -17.33
N SER A 4 -32.94 -2.12 -18.62
CA SER A 4 -32.05 -2.67 -19.63
C SER A 4 -30.81 -1.78 -19.75
N HIS A 5 -29.71 -2.16 -19.11
CA HIS A 5 -28.39 -1.59 -19.38
C HIS A 5 -27.98 -2.03 -20.79
N THR A 6 -28.24 -1.18 -21.78
CA THR A 6 -27.58 -1.29 -23.07
C THR A 6 -26.14 -0.82 -22.85
N PRO A 7 -25.11 -1.67 -23.05
CA PRO A 7 -23.74 -1.20 -22.95
C PRO A 7 -23.53 -0.08 -23.98
N PRO A 8 -22.77 0.97 -23.64
CA PRO A 8 -22.43 2.01 -24.61
C PRO A 8 -21.74 1.37 -25.82
N PRO A 9 -21.96 1.91 -27.04
CA PRO A 9 -21.25 1.42 -28.21
C PRO A 9 -19.74 1.46 -27.96
N PRO A 10 -18.96 0.50 -28.47
CA PRO A 10 -17.52 0.45 -28.25
C PRO A 10 -16.89 1.78 -28.65
N ASP A 11 -16.11 2.38 -27.76
CA ASP A 11 -15.44 3.64 -28.05
C ASP A 11 -14.32 3.38 -29.06
N ASP A 12 -14.53 3.85 -30.29
CA ASP A 12 -13.54 3.79 -31.37
C ASP A 12 -12.19 4.40 -30.95
N ARG A 13 -12.18 5.27 -29.92
CA ARG A 13 -10.95 5.83 -29.35
C ARG A 13 -10.13 4.79 -28.60
N GLU A 14 -10.75 3.98 -27.73
CA GLU A 14 -10.03 2.95 -26.97
C GLU A 14 -9.37 1.93 -27.92
N GLN A 15 -10.08 1.58 -29.01
CA GLN A 15 -9.54 0.67 -30.02
C GLN A 15 -8.36 1.28 -30.78
N ARG A 16 -8.41 2.58 -31.11
CA ARG A 16 -7.31 3.29 -31.75
C ARG A 16 -6.11 3.43 -30.81
N GLU A 17 -6.34 3.79 -29.55
CA GLU A 17 -5.30 3.90 -28.51
C GLU A 17 -4.60 2.54 -28.29
N ALA A 18 -5.36 1.44 -28.26
CA ALA A 18 -4.80 0.09 -28.16
C ALA A 18 -3.94 -0.28 -29.38
N GLN A 19 -4.39 0.06 -30.60
CA GLN A 19 -3.62 -0.16 -31.82
C GLN A 19 -2.33 0.67 -31.85
N GLU A 20 -2.38 1.92 -31.39
CA GLU A 20 -1.21 2.77 -31.28
C GLU A 20 -0.21 2.26 -30.25
N TRP A 21 -0.69 1.81 -29.09
CA TRP A 21 0.14 1.19 -28.06
C TRP A 21 0.85 -0.06 -28.59
N LEU A 22 0.13 -0.94 -29.30
CA LEU A 22 0.72 -2.14 -29.90
C LEU A 22 1.81 -1.81 -30.93
N ALA A 23 1.60 -0.78 -31.76
CA ALA A 23 2.60 -0.34 -32.73
C ALA A 23 3.87 0.22 -32.06
N GLN A 24 3.72 0.98 -30.98
CA GLN A 24 4.86 1.50 -30.19
C GLN A 24 5.63 0.37 -29.52
N GLU A 25 4.93 -0.56 -28.89
CA GLU A 25 5.53 -1.68 -28.19
C GLU A 25 6.25 -2.62 -29.18
N ARG A 26 5.67 -2.84 -30.37
CA ARG A 26 6.33 -3.57 -31.46
C ARG A 26 7.60 -2.87 -31.92
N ALA A 27 7.55 -1.56 -32.19
CA ALA A 27 8.72 -0.77 -32.56
C ALA A 27 9.84 -0.85 -31.51
N LEU A 28 9.50 -0.80 -30.23
CA LEU A 28 10.46 -0.92 -29.13
C LEU A 28 11.10 -2.32 -29.06
N ARG A 29 10.35 -3.39 -29.34
CA ARG A 29 10.89 -4.77 -29.39
C ARG A 29 11.76 -4.98 -30.63
N ASP A 30 11.32 -4.52 -31.79
CA ASP A 30 12.03 -4.70 -33.05
C ASP A 30 13.38 -3.95 -33.05
N GLU A 31 13.40 -2.74 -32.48
CA GLU A 31 14.64 -1.97 -32.33
C GLU A 31 15.58 -2.58 -31.28
N ARG A 32 15.04 -3.22 -30.21
CA ARG A 32 15.83 -3.99 -29.24
C ARG A 32 16.44 -5.25 -29.84
N ALA A 33 15.70 -5.93 -30.72
CA ALA A 33 16.14 -7.13 -31.41
C ALA A 33 17.06 -6.84 -32.62
N GLY A 34 17.25 -5.57 -32.99
CA GLY A 34 18.12 -5.18 -34.09
C GLY A 34 17.59 -5.61 -35.47
N LEU A 35 16.28 -5.79 -35.61
CA LEU A 35 15.66 -6.22 -36.87
C LEU A 35 15.83 -5.14 -37.96
N PRO A 36 15.93 -5.50 -39.25
CA PRO A 36 15.96 -4.52 -40.32
C PRO A 36 14.68 -3.67 -40.34
N MET A 37 14.76 -2.44 -40.87
CA MET A 37 13.57 -1.60 -41.00
C MET A 37 12.68 -2.16 -42.11
N ASP A 38 11.48 -2.62 -41.75
CA ASP A 38 10.50 -3.11 -42.73
C ASP A 38 9.72 -1.93 -43.34
N ALA A 39 9.57 -1.93 -44.66
CA ALA A 39 8.82 -0.92 -45.40
C ALA A 39 7.31 -1.15 -45.37
N GLY A 40 6.85 -2.32 -44.90
CA GLY A 40 5.43 -2.68 -44.84
C GLY A 40 4.60 -1.94 -43.80
N ASP A 41 5.22 -1.39 -42.75
CA ASP A 41 4.52 -0.67 -41.67
C ASP A 41 5.19 0.67 -41.36
N ALA A 42 4.73 1.72 -42.07
CA ALA A 42 5.25 3.07 -41.92
C ALA A 42 5.10 3.62 -40.49
N ARG A 43 4.08 3.17 -39.72
CA ARG A 43 3.81 3.65 -38.36
C ARG A 43 4.84 3.07 -37.39
N VAL A 44 5.13 1.78 -37.49
CA VAL A 44 6.19 1.13 -36.71
C VAL A 44 7.57 1.72 -37.06
N ALA A 45 7.85 1.96 -38.35
CA ALA A 45 9.10 2.59 -38.77
C ALA A 45 9.32 3.99 -38.14
N GLN A 46 8.27 4.82 -38.07
CA GLN A 46 8.33 6.12 -37.38
C GLN A 46 8.65 5.98 -35.89
N TYR A 47 7.97 5.07 -35.19
CA TYR A 47 8.24 4.83 -33.77
C TYR A 47 9.64 4.27 -33.52
N ARG A 48 10.19 3.47 -34.43
CA ARG A 48 11.57 2.99 -34.33
C ARG A 48 12.60 4.12 -34.41
N LEU A 49 12.38 5.10 -35.30
CA LEU A 49 13.22 6.31 -35.34
C LEU A 49 13.16 7.08 -34.03
N LEU A 50 11.96 7.20 -33.43
CA LEU A 50 11.78 7.84 -32.13
C LEU A 50 12.54 7.09 -31.03
N VAL A 51 12.38 5.77 -30.96
CA VAL A 51 13.11 4.92 -29.99
C VAL A 51 14.63 5.07 -30.17
N ARG A 52 15.12 5.10 -31.40
CA ARG A 52 16.54 5.30 -31.70
C ARG A 52 17.03 6.68 -31.29
N ALA A 53 16.25 7.73 -31.54
CA ALA A 53 16.57 9.10 -31.13
C ALA A 53 16.60 9.23 -29.59
N LEU A 54 15.63 8.64 -28.89
CA LEU A 54 15.59 8.61 -27.43
C LEU A 54 16.74 7.78 -26.82
N ARG A 55 17.20 6.75 -27.54
CA ARG A 55 18.36 5.92 -27.17
C ARG A 55 19.71 6.52 -27.53
N ALA A 56 19.75 7.58 -28.33
CA ALA A 56 20.94 8.36 -28.58
C ALA A 56 20.92 9.56 -27.62
N PRO A 57 21.23 9.39 -26.32
CA PRO A 57 21.31 10.52 -25.43
C PRO A 57 22.37 11.46 -25.98
N ALA A 58 22.00 12.73 -26.17
CA ALA A 58 22.98 13.81 -26.07
C ALA A 58 23.50 13.76 -24.64
N MET A 59 24.51 12.93 -24.40
CA MET A 59 25.15 12.75 -23.10
C MET A 59 25.96 14.01 -22.83
N GLU A 60 25.28 15.06 -22.41
CA GLU A 60 25.92 15.97 -21.47
C GLU A 60 26.31 15.10 -20.27
N PRO A 61 27.59 15.05 -19.87
CA PRO A 61 28.03 14.17 -18.81
C PRO A 61 27.24 14.48 -17.54
N LEU A 62 26.52 13.46 -17.05
CA LEU A 62 25.77 13.58 -15.82
C LEU A 62 26.75 13.86 -14.67
N PRO A 63 26.47 14.83 -13.77
CA PRO A 63 27.35 15.11 -12.64
C PRO A 63 27.62 13.84 -11.83
N ALA A 64 28.87 13.63 -11.40
CA ALA A 64 29.26 12.44 -10.62
C ALA A 64 28.37 12.24 -9.37
N ASP A 65 27.87 13.34 -8.79
CA ASP A 65 27.04 13.33 -7.59
C ASP A 65 25.53 13.27 -7.86
N PHE A 66 25.09 13.05 -9.10
CA PHE A 66 23.65 13.04 -9.43
C PHE A 66 22.89 12.02 -8.58
N ALA A 67 23.38 10.79 -8.50
CA ALA A 67 22.76 9.74 -7.69
C ALA A 67 22.68 10.14 -6.21
N ALA A 68 23.73 10.76 -5.67
CA ALA A 68 23.77 11.25 -4.30
C ALA A 68 22.80 12.44 -4.07
N GLN A 69 22.61 13.31 -5.05
CA GLN A 69 21.64 14.40 -4.98
C GLN A 69 20.19 13.89 -5.02
N VAL A 70 19.91 12.90 -5.88
CA VAL A 70 18.60 12.26 -5.95
C VAL A 70 18.31 11.50 -4.65
N ALA A 71 19.25 10.70 -4.15
CA ALA A 71 19.10 9.95 -2.91
C ALA A 71 18.74 10.88 -1.73
N ARG A 72 19.52 11.96 -1.52
CA ARG A 72 19.24 12.95 -0.47
C ARG A 72 17.86 13.59 -0.60
N ARG A 73 17.40 13.83 -1.83
CA ARG A 73 16.09 14.44 -2.09
C ARG A 73 14.95 13.47 -1.79
N VAL A 74 15.11 12.20 -2.13
CA VAL A 74 14.14 11.14 -1.82
C VAL A 74 14.07 10.91 -0.31
N GLU A 75 15.20 10.79 0.37
CA GLU A 75 15.27 10.66 1.83
C GLU A 75 14.61 11.85 2.56
N ALA A 76 14.89 13.08 2.14
CA ALA A 76 14.26 14.26 2.70
C ALA A 76 12.72 14.26 2.53
N SER A 77 12.22 13.74 1.41
CA SER A 77 10.76 13.61 1.19
C SER A 77 10.12 12.48 2.00
N ALA A 78 10.80 11.34 2.14
CA ALA A 78 10.32 10.19 2.91
C ALA A 78 10.18 10.54 4.40
N THR A 79 11.16 11.26 4.96
CA THR A 79 11.16 11.63 6.39
C THR A 79 10.02 12.57 6.78
N LEU A 80 9.52 13.42 5.86
CA LEU A 80 8.39 14.31 6.15
C LEU A 80 7.05 13.57 6.10
N GLY A 81 6.88 12.65 5.15
CA GLY A 81 5.69 11.80 5.04
C GLY A 81 5.50 10.93 6.28
N ASP A 82 6.56 10.23 6.69
CA ASP A 82 6.53 9.31 7.83
C ASP A 82 6.19 10.04 9.15
N ARG A 83 6.74 11.24 9.36
CA ARG A 83 6.47 12.02 10.58
C ARG A 83 5.03 12.48 10.68
N LEU A 84 4.44 12.92 9.56
CA LEU A 84 3.05 13.35 9.51
C LEU A 84 2.12 12.16 9.77
N GLU A 85 2.35 11.04 9.10
CA GLU A 85 1.58 9.80 9.29
C GLU A 85 1.63 9.32 10.74
N GLN A 86 2.83 9.28 11.34
CA GLN A 86 3.01 8.89 12.74
C GLN A 86 2.24 9.83 13.69
N TRP A 87 2.22 11.14 13.39
CA TRP A 87 1.51 12.13 14.20
C TRP A 87 -0.01 11.98 14.09
N LEU A 88 -0.53 11.74 12.89
CA LEU A 88 -1.96 11.43 12.67
C LEU A 88 -2.38 10.15 13.36
N LEU A 89 -1.59 9.07 13.25
CA LEU A 89 -1.87 7.81 13.92
C LEU A 89 -1.87 7.95 15.44
N ASN A 90 -0.88 8.65 15.99
CA ASN A 90 -0.82 8.92 17.43
C ASN A 90 -2.01 9.78 17.89
N GLY A 91 -2.38 10.80 17.13
CA GLY A 91 -3.56 11.62 17.41
C GLY A 91 -4.85 10.81 17.40
N LEU A 92 -5.03 9.95 16.38
CA LEU A 92 -6.16 9.04 16.27
C LEU A 92 -6.25 8.09 17.47
N ILE A 93 -5.13 7.47 17.87
CA ILE A 93 -5.06 6.59 19.03
C ILE A 93 -5.46 7.34 20.31
N LEU A 94 -4.96 8.57 20.49
CA LEU A 94 -5.26 9.37 21.68
C LEU A 94 -6.74 9.75 21.75
N VAL A 95 -7.32 10.18 20.63
CA VAL A 95 -8.76 10.47 20.53
C VAL A 95 -9.58 9.21 20.81
N MET A 96 -9.23 8.08 20.20
CA MET A 96 -9.94 6.82 20.40
C MET A 96 -9.84 6.36 21.86
N ALA A 97 -8.68 6.49 22.49
CA ALA A 97 -8.48 6.19 23.91
C ALA A 97 -9.32 7.09 24.81
N ALA A 98 -9.38 8.40 24.52
CA ALA A 98 -10.20 9.35 25.27
C ALA A 98 -11.70 9.02 25.15
N VAL A 99 -12.17 8.71 23.94
CA VAL A 99 -13.55 8.29 23.69
C VAL A 99 -13.86 6.97 24.40
N ALA A 100 -12.96 5.98 24.33
CA ALA A 100 -13.13 4.71 25.04
C ALA A 100 -13.22 4.92 26.55
N LEU A 101 -12.34 5.75 27.13
CA LEU A 101 -12.36 6.09 28.55
C LEU A 101 -13.67 6.77 28.94
N TYR A 102 -14.14 7.72 28.12
CA TYR A 102 -15.41 8.41 28.33
C TYR A 102 -16.59 7.43 28.32
N VAL A 103 -16.67 6.55 27.32
CA VAL A 103 -17.73 5.54 27.20
C VAL A 103 -17.72 4.59 28.39
N VAL A 104 -16.54 4.14 28.84
CA VAL A 104 -16.40 3.30 30.03
C VAL A 104 -16.83 4.06 31.29
N ALA A 105 -16.49 5.33 31.43
CA ALA A 105 -16.90 6.13 32.59
C ALA A 105 -18.42 6.36 32.62
N SER A 106 -19.06 6.57 31.47
CA SER A 106 -20.50 6.87 31.39
C SER A 106 -21.40 5.64 31.37
N TYR A 107 -20.97 4.55 30.74
CA TYR A 107 -21.78 3.35 30.51
C TYR A 107 -21.18 2.07 31.10
N GLY A 108 -19.95 2.12 31.63
CA GLY A 108 -19.23 0.95 32.11
C GLY A 108 -19.95 0.21 33.21
N GLY A 109 -20.61 0.91 34.14
CA GLY A 109 -21.41 0.27 35.20
C GLY A 109 -22.55 -0.58 34.64
N ALA A 110 -23.38 -0.01 33.76
CA ALA A 110 -24.52 -0.71 33.16
C ALA A 110 -24.08 -1.90 32.28
N TRP A 111 -22.99 -1.73 31.52
CA TRP A 111 -22.43 -2.81 30.71
C TRP A 111 -21.81 -3.91 31.58
N TRP A 112 -21.08 -3.52 32.63
CA TRP A 112 -20.47 -4.44 33.57
C TRP A 112 -21.52 -5.25 34.31
N ASP A 113 -22.61 -4.63 34.79
CA ASP A 113 -23.70 -5.34 35.46
C ASP A 113 -24.41 -6.30 34.50
N ALA A 114 -24.60 -5.92 33.23
CA ALA A 114 -25.17 -6.79 32.20
C ALA A 114 -24.27 -8.00 31.87
N ILE A 115 -22.95 -7.86 31.95
CA ILE A 115 -21.98 -8.96 31.77
C ILE A 115 -21.87 -9.80 33.05
N ALA A 116 -21.82 -9.16 34.21
CA ALA A 116 -21.61 -9.82 35.50
C ALA A 116 -22.85 -10.60 35.95
N ALA A 117 -24.06 -10.12 35.67
CA ALA A 117 -25.31 -10.77 36.06
C ALA A 117 -25.49 -12.20 35.49
N PRO A 118 -25.21 -12.51 34.21
CA PRO A 118 -25.20 -13.89 33.72
C PRO A 118 -23.98 -14.68 34.23
N LEU A 119 -22.85 -14.02 34.47
CA LEU A 119 -21.64 -14.67 34.97
C LEU A 119 -21.78 -15.14 36.42
N ALA A 120 -22.45 -14.35 37.26
CA ALA A 120 -22.76 -14.71 38.65
C ALA A 120 -23.78 -15.87 38.74
N ARG A 121 -24.52 -16.14 37.65
CA ARG A 121 -25.45 -17.26 37.52
C ARG A 121 -24.80 -18.54 36.99
N MET A 122 -23.52 -18.49 36.56
CA MET A 122 -22.80 -19.68 36.13
C MET A 122 -22.38 -20.54 37.35
N PRO A 123 -22.37 -21.88 37.20
CA PRO A 123 -21.89 -22.77 38.25
C PRO A 123 -20.43 -22.44 38.61
N SER A 124 -20.10 -22.52 39.89
CA SER A 124 -18.90 -22.00 40.57
C SER A 124 -17.54 -22.47 40.01
N GLY A 125 -17.52 -23.38 39.03
CA GLY A 125 -16.31 -23.83 38.34
C GLY A 125 -15.97 -23.05 37.06
N LEU A 126 -16.95 -22.55 36.31
CA LEU A 126 -16.72 -21.97 34.96
C LEU A 126 -16.25 -20.51 34.99
N GLY A 127 -16.72 -19.72 35.96
CA GLY A 127 -16.32 -18.32 36.12
C GLY A 127 -14.82 -18.14 36.42
N ALA A 128 -14.19 -19.13 37.06
CA ALA A 128 -12.77 -19.10 37.41
C ALA A 128 -11.83 -19.28 36.20
N TRP A 129 -12.29 -19.88 35.10
CA TRP A 129 -11.47 -20.12 33.91
C TRP A 129 -11.45 -18.95 32.92
N LEU A 130 -12.44 -18.06 32.97
CA LEU A 130 -12.49 -16.87 32.11
C LEU A 130 -11.28 -15.93 32.27
N PRO A 131 -10.82 -15.57 33.48
CA PRO A 131 -9.61 -14.76 33.61
C PRO A 131 -8.36 -15.51 33.10
N VAL A 132 -8.31 -16.84 33.25
CA VAL A 132 -7.21 -17.67 32.74
C VAL A 132 -7.17 -17.66 31.22
N LEU A 133 -8.34 -17.80 30.55
CA LEU A 133 -8.46 -17.68 29.11
C LEU A 133 -8.11 -16.27 28.61
N GLY A 134 -8.58 -15.24 29.32
CA GLY A 134 -8.24 -13.85 29.03
C GLY A 134 -6.74 -13.58 29.14
N LEU A 135 -6.09 -14.12 30.18
CA LEU A 135 -4.64 -14.03 30.38
C LEU A 135 -3.87 -14.77 29.28
N CYS A 136 -4.32 -15.96 28.89
CA CYS A 136 -3.66 -16.78 27.88
C CYS A 136 -3.77 -16.15 26.47
N ALA A 137 -4.97 -15.67 26.12
CA ALA A 137 -5.19 -14.94 24.87
C ALA A 137 -4.43 -13.61 24.85
N GLY A 138 -4.50 -12.84 25.95
CA GLY A 138 -3.77 -11.57 26.07
C GLY A 138 -2.26 -11.75 26.02
N GLY A 139 -1.73 -12.78 26.69
CA GLY A 139 -0.31 -13.13 26.65
C GLY A 139 0.15 -13.55 25.26
N THR A 140 -0.66 -14.31 24.53
CA THR A 140 -0.37 -14.71 23.14
C THR A 140 -0.30 -13.50 22.22
N TRP A 141 -1.25 -12.57 22.35
CA TRP A 141 -1.29 -11.34 21.56
C TRP A 141 -0.14 -10.39 21.90
N LEU A 142 0.21 -10.27 23.18
CA LEU A 142 1.33 -9.45 23.64
C LEU A 142 2.68 -9.99 23.16
N TRP A 143 2.83 -11.32 23.17
CA TRP A 143 4.02 -11.99 22.67
C TRP A 143 4.20 -11.77 21.16
N ASP A 144 3.13 -11.95 20.38
CA ASP A 144 3.14 -11.73 18.93
C ASP A 144 3.50 -10.28 18.57
N ARG A 145 2.91 -9.32 19.29
CA ARG A 145 3.24 -7.90 19.18
C ARG A 145 4.73 -7.64 19.46
N MET A 146 5.28 -8.20 20.53
CA MET A 146 6.70 -8.03 20.88
C MET A 146 7.65 -8.69 19.88
N SER A 147 7.29 -9.85 19.31
CA SER A 147 8.10 -10.49 18.25
C SER A 147 8.12 -9.68 16.96
N ASP A 148 7.01 -9.04 16.59
CA ASP A 148 6.93 -8.17 15.42
C ASP A 148 7.80 -6.91 15.58
N PHE A 149 7.82 -6.32 16.78
CA PHE A 149 8.73 -5.21 17.10
C PHE A 149 10.20 -5.63 17.02
N GLY A 150 10.57 -6.81 17.54
CA GLY A 150 11.94 -7.34 17.48
C GLY A 150 12.41 -7.85 16.11
N GLY A 151 11.48 -8.08 15.18
CA GLY A 151 11.77 -8.43 13.78
C GLY A 151 12.15 -7.20 12.93
N ARG A 152 11.46 -6.07 13.12
CA ARG A 152 11.76 -4.79 12.45
C ARG A 152 13.18 -4.27 12.74
N ASP A 153 13.67 -4.45 13.97
CA ASP A 153 14.99 -3.97 14.38
C ASP A 153 16.16 -4.79 13.81
N ARG A 154 15.91 -6.02 13.33
CA ARG A 154 16.93 -6.88 12.73
C ARG A 154 17.17 -6.58 11.25
N HIS A 155 16.14 -6.17 10.51
CA HIS A 155 16.30 -5.78 9.10
C HIS A 155 16.92 -4.40 8.91
N ALA A 156 16.77 -3.48 9.87
CA ALA A 156 17.40 -2.16 9.83
C ALA A 156 18.92 -2.18 10.14
N ARG A 157 19.48 -3.30 10.61
CA ARG A 157 20.91 -3.44 10.95
C ARG A 157 21.74 -4.15 9.88
N THR A 158 21.11 -4.65 8.83
CA THR A 158 21.77 -5.42 7.75
C THR A 158 21.65 -4.76 6.36
N ALA A 159 21.08 -3.55 6.29
CA ALA A 159 21.07 -2.69 5.12
C ALA A 159 21.97 -1.47 5.40
#